data_AF-A0A7J6SX73-F1
#
_entry.id   AF-A0A7J6SX73-F1
#
_cell.length_a   1.000
_cell.length_b   1.000
_cell.length_c   1.000
_cell.angle_alpha   90.00
_cell.angle_beta   90.00
_cell.angle_gamma   90.00
#
_symmetry.space_group_name_H-M   'P 1'
#
loop_
_entity.id
_entity.type
_entity.pdbx_description
1 polymer ?
#
loop_
_entity_poly.entity_id
_entity_poly.type
_entity_poly.pdbx_seq_one_letter_code
_entity_poly.pdbx_strand_id
1 'polypeptide(L)'
;MRSLRPVRMLMFGDPRQLPPPPDDCPIKAPTGSTSVMKLIAERHAAHPGAKLMRSLQLRTQYRCHPDISAICSTLFYDGQVTTQYTPPAAGAPLSCMPAVIALQHNSSSPPQRRGDSLYHPGEANLVASLVQRLYRRTQDISVICMYKAMVQEVKDRVGSLSSDRSAAEAGHLFVAR
;
A
#
# COMPACT_ATOMS: atom_id res chain seq x y z
N MET A 1 40.44 6.42 6.97
CA MET A 1 39.01 6.30 7.35
C MET A 1 38.90 5.36 8.54
N ARG A 2 38.43 5.82 9.71
CA ARG A 2 38.13 4.94 10.85
C ARG A 2 36.82 4.19 10.54
N SER A 3 36.91 2.87 10.39
CA SER A 3 35.75 1.99 10.24
C SER A 3 34.90 2.09 11.51
N LEU A 4 33.70 2.67 11.40
CA LEU A 4 32.70 2.65 12.46
C LEU A 4 32.17 1.22 12.55
N ARG A 5 32.49 0.53 13.65
CA ARG A 5 31.93 -0.79 13.97
C ARG A 5 30.84 -0.58 15.02
N PRO A 6 29.56 -0.52 14.63
CA PRO A 6 28.50 -0.38 15.62
C PRO A 6 28.51 -1.59 16.56
N VAL A 7 28.55 -1.33 17.86
CA VAL A 7 28.56 -2.38 18.90
C VAL A 7 27.16 -2.97 19.11
N ARG A 8 26.12 -2.21 18.73
CA ARG A 8 24.70 -2.60 18.78
C ARG A 8 23.98 -2.07 17.56
N MET A 9 23.04 -2.86 17.04
CA MET A 9 22.19 -2.50 15.91
C MET A 9 20.73 -2.78 16.28
N LEU A 10 19.85 -1.83 15.96
CA LEU A 10 18.40 -2.00 16.06
C LEU A 10 17.80 -1.85 14.66
N MET A 11 16.95 -2.80 14.29
CA MET A 11 16.37 -2.86 12.95
C MET A 11 14.85 -2.81 13.06
N PHE A 12 14.23 -1.98 12.24
CA PHE A 12 12.79 -1.88 12.10
C PHE A 12 12.41 -2.21 10.67
N GLY A 13 11.36 -3.01 10.53
CA GLY A 13 10.88 -3.40 9.22
C GLY A 13 9.89 -4.54 9.35
N ASP A 14 9.27 -4.86 8.22
CA ASP A 14 8.29 -5.91 8.13
C ASP A 14 8.66 -6.81 6.94
N PRO A 15 9.10 -8.06 7.19
CA PRO A 15 9.50 -8.96 6.13
C PRO A 15 8.32 -9.41 5.23
N ARG A 16 7.07 -9.13 5.62
CA ARG A 16 5.86 -9.44 4.86
C ARG A 16 5.41 -8.30 3.95
N GLN A 17 6.11 -7.16 3.97
CA GLN A 17 5.90 -6.04 3.05
C GLN A 17 6.86 -6.10 1.85
N LEU A 18 6.71 -5.14 0.93
CA LEU A 18 7.44 -5.12 -0.34
C LEU A 18 8.98 -5.17 -0.12
N PRO A 19 9.69 -6.06 -0.84
CA PRO A 19 11.15 -6.03 -0.88
C PRO A 19 11.64 -4.75 -1.60
N PRO A 20 12.93 -4.40 -1.47
CA PRO A 20 13.49 -3.32 -2.28
C PRO A 20 13.30 -3.61 -3.78
N PRO A 21 13.11 -2.57 -4.61
CA PRO A 21 13.04 -2.74 -6.05
C PRO A 21 14.35 -3.34 -6.58
N PRO A 22 14.29 -4.23 -7.58
CA PRO A 22 15.44 -4.99 -8.06
C PRO A 22 16.54 -4.13 -8.70
N ASP A 23 16.19 -2.96 -9.27
CA ASP A 23 17.10 -2.19 -10.13
C ASP A 23 18.00 -1.18 -9.40
N ASP A 24 17.66 -0.79 -8.16
CA ASP A 24 18.44 0.17 -7.36
C ASP A 24 19.29 -0.48 -6.25
N CYS A 25 19.31 -1.81 -6.16
CA CYS A 25 20.05 -2.52 -5.13
C CYS A 25 21.37 -3.10 -5.68
N PRO A 26 22.56 -2.60 -5.26
CA PRO A 26 23.84 -3.21 -5.62
C PRO A 26 23.97 -4.65 -5.08
N ILE A 27 23.13 -5.01 -4.10
CA ILE A 27 22.93 -6.38 -3.65
C ILE A 27 21.74 -6.94 -4.43
N LYS A 28 22.01 -7.57 -5.57
CA LYS A 28 21.00 -8.38 -6.26
C LYS A 28 20.51 -9.43 -5.26
N ALA A 29 19.27 -9.29 -4.78
CA ALA A 29 18.64 -10.38 -4.06
C ALA A 29 18.67 -11.59 -5.01
N PRO A 30 19.19 -12.76 -4.58
CA PRO A 30 19.10 -13.95 -5.41
C PRO A 30 17.64 -14.12 -5.77
N THR A 31 17.34 -14.19 -7.08
CA THR A 31 16.01 -14.27 -7.69
C THR A 31 14.93 -14.69 -6.68
N GLY A 32 14.20 -13.71 -6.14
CA GLY A 32 13.20 -14.01 -5.12
C GLY A 32 12.99 -12.90 -4.09
N SER A 33 11.76 -12.86 -3.61
CA SER A 33 11.08 -11.98 -2.65
C SER A 33 11.68 -11.95 -1.24
N THR A 34 13.00 -11.97 -1.11
CA THR A 34 13.66 -12.02 0.21
C THR A 34 13.86 -10.61 0.73
N SER A 35 13.17 -10.26 1.82
CA SER A 35 13.31 -8.95 2.45
C SER A 35 14.76 -8.72 2.93
N VAL A 36 15.22 -7.47 2.86
CA VAL A 36 16.55 -7.06 3.36
C VAL A 36 16.72 -7.43 4.83
N MET A 37 15.64 -7.33 5.62
CA MET A 37 15.60 -7.74 7.01
C MET A 37 15.92 -9.23 7.17
N LYS A 38 15.31 -10.09 6.36
CA LYS A 38 15.58 -11.53 6.37
C LYS A 38 17.02 -11.82 5.96
N LEU A 39 17.52 -11.18 4.90
CA LEU A 39 18.90 -11.34 4.44
C LEU A 39 19.93 -10.93 5.52
N ILE A 40 19.70 -9.80 6.20
CA ILE A 40 20.58 -9.33 7.27
C ILE A 40 20.49 -10.26 8.48
N ALA A 41 19.29 -10.72 8.85
CA ALA A 41 19.12 -11.67 9.96
C ALA A 41 19.84 -13.00 9.70
N GLU A 42 19.72 -13.55 8.49
CA GLU A 42 20.40 -14.78 8.07
C GLU A 42 21.92 -14.61 8.06
N ARG A 43 22.43 -13.52 7.47
CA ARG A 43 23.88 -13.22 7.46
C ARG A 43 24.43 -12.99 8.86
N HIS A 44 23.66 -12.32 9.72
CA HIS A 44 24.03 -12.13 11.12
C HIS A 44 24.07 -13.48 11.85
N ALA A 45 23.05 -14.34 11.70
CA ALA A 45 23.02 -15.67 12.31
C ALA A 45 24.18 -16.57 11.86
N ALA A 46 24.68 -16.40 10.63
CA ALA A 46 25.83 -17.13 10.10
C ALA A 46 27.19 -16.60 10.60
N HIS A 47 27.25 -15.42 11.22
CA HIS A 47 28.52 -14.83 11.65
C HIS A 47 28.98 -15.38 13.01
N PRO A 48 30.22 -15.88 13.15
CA PRO A 48 30.72 -16.40 14.43
C PRO A 48 30.65 -15.35 15.55
N GLY A 49 30.04 -15.71 16.68
CA GLY A 49 29.87 -14.81 17.84
C GLY A 49 28.69 -13.83 17.72
N ALA A 50 27.93 -13.87 16.63
CA ALA A 50 26.72 -13.07 16.48
C ALA A 50 25.62 -13.57 17.42
N LYS A 51 25.09 -12.67 18.24
CA LYS A 51 23.99 -12.96 19.16
C LYS A 51 22.79 -12.13 18.76
N LEU A 52 21.82 -12.75 18.07
CA LEU A 52 20.52 -12.10 17.89
C LEU A 52 19.87 -12.03 19.26
N MET A 53 19.85 -10.84 19.85
CA MET A 53 19.39 -10.70 21.22
C MET A 53 17.88 -10.89 21.34
N ARG A 54 17.10 -10.37 20.38
CA ARG A 54 15.64 -10.44 20.38
C ARG A 54 15.06 -10.06 19.02
N SER A 55 14.05 -10.80 18.56
CA SER A 55 13.09 -10.32 17.56
C SER A 55 11.75 -10.09 18.27
N LEU A 56 11.13 -8.93 18.05
CA LEU A 56 9.86 -8.58 18.66
C LEU A 56 8.90 -8.09 17.59
N GLN A 57 7.78 -8.79 17.45
CA GLN A 57 6.69 -8.35 16.58
C GLN A 57 5.77 -7.42 17.36
N LEU A 58 5.56 -6.21 16.85
CA LEU A 58 4.50 -5.32 17.33
C LEU A 58 3.17 -5.79 16.73
N ARG A 59 2.22 -6.13 17.59
CA ARG A 59 0.96 -6.78 17.17
C ARG A 59 -0.25 -5.85 17.16
N THR A 60 -0.17 -4.72 17.85
CA THR A 60 -1.29 -3.77 17.92
C THR A 60 -1.17 -2.72 16.83
N GLN A 61 -2.20 -2.62 15.98
CA GLN A 61 -2.32 -1.59 14.95
C GLN A 61 -3.39 -0.56 15.34
N TYR A 62 -3.17 0.70 14.93
CA TYR A 62 -3.97 1.87 15.31
C TYR A 62 -4.49 2.66 14.10
N ARG A 63 -4.28 2.17 12.88
CA ARG A 63 -4.51 2.92 11.63
C ARG A 63 -5.86 2.60 11.00
N CYS A 64 -6.16 1.31 10.85
CA CYS A 64 -7.25 0.84 9.99
C CYS A 64 -8.46 0.42 10.82
N HIS A 65 -9.65 0.50 10.21
CA HIS A 65 -10.88 -0.12 10.72
C HIS A 65 -10.66 -1.63 10.98
N PRO A 66 -11.28 -2.22 12.02
CA PRO A 66 -11.15 -3.65 12.34
C PRO A 66 -11.34 -4.57 11.13
N ASP A 67 -12.36 -4.34 10.31
CA ASP A 67 -12.64 -5.16 9.12
C ASP A 67 -11.50 -5.12 8.08
N ILE A 68 -10.89 -3.96 7.87
CA ILE A 68 -9.72 -3.82 6.96
C ILE A 68 -8.53 -4.57 7.56
N SER A 69 -8.27 -4.37 8.86
CA SER A 69 -7.16 -5.03 9.54
C SER A 69 -7.33 -6.54 9.62
N ALA A 70 -8.56 -7.05 9.73
CA ALA A 70 -8.84 -8.48 9.79
C ALA A 70 -8.39 -9.19 8.51
N ILE A 71 -8.64 -8.60 7.34
CA ILE A 71 -8.20 -9.14 6.05
C ILE A 71 -6.67 -9.28 6.03
N CYS A 72 -5.94 -8.21 6.37
CA CYS A 72 -4.47 -8.25 6.38
C CYS A 72 -3.93 -9.22 7.45
N SER A 73 -4.52 -9.22 8.65
CA SER A 73 -4.12 -10.09 9.77
C SER A 73 -4.25 -11.57 9.40
N THR A 74 -5.34 -11.96 8.77
CA THR A 74 -5.56 -13.35 8.34
C THR A 74 -4.68 -13.75 7.16
N LEU A 75 -4.56 -12.91 6.13
CA LEU A 75 -3.81 -13.25 4.92
C LEU A 75 -2.30 -13.27 5.13
N PHE A 76 -1.77 -12.36 5.94
CA PHE A 76 -0.33 -12.15 6.06
C PHE A 76 0.21 -12.37 7.47
N TYR A 77 -0.62 -12.32 8.52
CA TYR A 77 -0.13 -12.36 9.90
C TYR A 77 -0.71 -13.42 10.82
N ASP A 78 -1.22 -14.52 10.28
CA ASP A 78 -1.70 -15.68 11.05
C ASP A 78 -2.73 -15.30 12.13
N GLY A 79 -3.52 -14.25 11.87
CA GLY A 79 -4.51 -13.71 12.79
C GLY A 79 -3.93 -13.00 14.04
N GLN A 80 -2.62 -12.74 14.08
CA GLN A 80 -1.95 -12.23 15.28
C GLN A 80 -2.00 -10.70 15.47
N VAL A 81 -2.46 -9.95 14.47
CA VAL A 81 -2.57 -8.48 14.56
C VAL A 81 -3.86 -8.10 15.27
N THR A 82 -3.75 -7.36 16.37
CA THR A 82 -4.86 -6.80 17.14
C THR A 82 -5.11 -5.35 16.74
N THR A 83 -6.37 -4.95 16.71
CA THR A 83 -6.78 -3.60 16.34
C THR A 83 -7.20 -2.82 17.57
N GLN A 84 -6.52 -1.70 17.84
CA GLN A 84 -7.06 -0.67 18.71
C GLN A 84 -7.69 0.39 17.84
N TYR A 85 -9.02 0.45 17.86
CA TYR A 85 -9.81 1.33 17.02
C TYR A 85 -10.80 2.11 17.86
N THR A 86 -10.79 3.43 17.66
CA THR A 86 -11.81 4.32 18.17
C THR A 86 -12.76 4.64 17.01
N PRO A 87 -14.05 4.29 17.10
CA PRO A 87 -15.01 4.67 16.09
C PRO A 87 -15.00 6.18 15.87
N PRO A 88 -15.15 6.65 14.62
CA PRO A 88 -15.22 8.07 14.34
C PRO A 88 -16.46 8.68 15.00
N ALA A 89 -16.41 9.98 15.26
CA ALA A 89 -17.52 10.70 15.86
C ALA A 89 -18.82 10.56 15.04
N ALA A 90 -19.97 10.73 15.71
CA ALA A 90 -21.26 10.77 15.04
C ALA A 90 -21.25 11.86 13.93
N GLY A 91 -21.68 11.49 12.72
CA GLY A 91 -21.66 12.38 11.55
C GLY A 91 -20.40 12.30 10.68
N ALA A 92 -19.49 11.36 10.92
CA ALA A 92 -18.36 11.14 10.03
C ALA A 92 -18.81 10.86 8.57
N PRO A 93 -18.09 11.36 7.55
CA PRO A 93 -18.54 11.37 6.15
C PRO A 93 -19.04 10.03 5.57
N LEU A 94 -18.55 8.91 6.10
CA LEU A 94 -18.82 7.56 5.63
C LEU A 94 -19.37 6.63 6.72
N SER A 95 -19.95 7.17 7.79
CA SER A 95 -20.41 6.40 8.97
C SER A 95 -21.45 5.30 8.67
N CYS A 96 -22.15 5.40 7.54
CA CYS A 96 -23.18 4.43 7.13
C CYS A 96 -22.71 3.45 6.03
N MET A 97 -21.42 3.45 5.68
CA MET A 97 -20.87 2.57 4.65
C MET A 97 -20.01 1.46 5.27
N PRO A 98 -20.06 0.22 4.73
CA PRO A 98 -19.10 -0.82 5.11
C PRO A 98 -17.66 -0.36 4.87
N ALA A 99 -16.75 -0.74 5.77
CA ALA A 99 -15.34 -0.37 5.66
C ALA A 99 -14.64 -1.02 4.46
N VAL A 100 -15.18 -2.13 3.94
CA VAL A 100 -14.66 -2.85 2.78
C VAL A 100 -15.82 -3.14 1.82
N ILE A 101 -15.65 -2.75 0.56
CA ILE A 101 -16.60 -3.02 -0.53
C ILE A 101 -15.79 -3.48 -1.73
N ALA A 102 -16.11 -4.65 -2.27
CA ALA A 102 -15.56 -5.15 -3.52
C ALA A 102 -16.53 -4.81 -4.67
N LEU A 103 -16.05 -4.07 -5.67
CA LEU A 103 -16.81 -3.74 -6.88
C LEU A 103 -16.22 -4.50 -8.05
N GLN A 104 -17.06 -5.27 -8.74
CA GLN A 104 -16.65 -6.02 -9.93
C GLN A 104 -17.05 -5.26 -11.19
N HIS A 105 -16.07 -4.98 -12.05
CA HIS A 105 -16.34 -4.44 -13.37
C HIS A 105 -16.63 -5.58 -14.36
N ASN A 106 -17.84 -5.63 -14.90
CA ASN A 106 -18.32 -6.72 -15.76
C ASN A 106 -18.11 -6.45 -17.26
N SER A 107 -16.95 -5.93 -17.66
CA SER A 107 -16.62 -5.82 -19.09
C SER A 107 -15.86 -7.05 -19.58
N SER A 108 -16.20 -7.53 -20.77
CA SER A 108 -15.43 -8.54 -21.49
C SER A 108 -14.24 -7.95 -22.26
N SER A 109 -14.10 -6.63 -22.29
CA SER A 109 -12.98 -5.97 -22.98
C SER A 109 -11.65 -6.28 -22.29
N PRO A 110 -10.60 -6.65 -23.03
CA PRO A 110 -9.27 -6.80 -22.43
C PRO A 110 -8.71 -5.44 -21.99
N PRO A 111 -7.74 -5.43 -21.04
CA PRO A 111 -7.00 -4.22 -20.71
C PRO A 111 -6.25 -3.70 -21.94
N GLN A 112 -6.16 -2.36 -22.02
CA GLN A 112 -5.44 -1.65 -23.06
C GLN A 112 -4.01 -1.33 -22.62
N ARG A 113 -3.15 -1.01 -23.58
CA ARG A 113 -1.73 -0.72 -23.37
C ARG A 113 -1.42 0.74 -23.66
N ARG A 114 -0.59 1.35 -22.83
CA ARG A 114 -0.02 2.70 -23.02
C ARG A 114 1.48 2.61 -22.70
N GLY A 115 2.32 2.60 -23.74
CA GLY A 115 3.73 2.24 -23.62
C GLY A 115 3.91 0.81 -23.09
N ASP A 116 4.71 0.65 -22.05
CA ASP A 116 4.97 -0.66 -21.40
C ASP A 116 4.04 -0.95 -20.22
N SER A 117 2.94 -0.22 -20.09
CA SER A 117 2.02 -0.33 -18.95
C SER A 117 0.57 -0.57 -19.42
N LEU A 118 -0.27 -1.07 -18.51
CA LEU A 118 -1.64 -1.49 -18.78
C LEU A 118 -2.66 -0.61 -18.06
N TYR A 119 -3.84 -0.48 -18.65
CA TYR A 119 -4.98 0.17 -18.03
C TYR A 119 -6.29 -0.44 -18.54
N HIS A 120 -7.35 -0.33 -17.76
CA HIS A 120 -8.68 -0.74 -18.19
C HIS A 120 -9.62 0.48 -18.22
N PRO A 121 -10.12 0.91 -19.40
CA PRO A 121 -10.97 2.10 -19.53
C PRO A 121 -12.22 2.06 -18.65
N GLY A 122 -12.88 0.90 -18.58
CA GLY A 122 -14.09 0.71 -17.79
C GLY A 122 -13.87 0.76 -16.26
N GLU A 123 -12.81 0.15 -15.74
CA GLU A 123 -12.42 0.31 -14.34
C GLU A 123 -12.05 1.76 -14.03
N ALA A 124 -11.33 2.44 -14.92
CA ALA A 124 -10.93 3.83 -14.71
C ALA A 124 -12.15 4.76 -14.62
N ASN A 125 -13.19 4.52 -15.45
CA ASN A 125 -14.48 5.19 -15.35
C ASN A 125 -15.19 4.94 -14.03
N LEU A 126 -15.23 3.69 -13.59
CA LEU A 126 -15.86 3.30 -12.32
C LEU A 126 -15.17 4.00 -11.15
N VAL A 127 -13.84 3.96 -11.12
CA VAL A 127 -13.02 4.63 -10.09
C VAL A 127 -13.26 6.14 -10.11
N ALA A 128 -13.18 6.79 -11.27
CA ALA A 128 -13.38 8.23 -11.38
C ALA A 128 -14.78 8.67 -10.91
N SER A 129 -15.81 7.90 -11.27
CA SER A 129 -17.19 8.12 -10.81
C SER A 129 -17.34 7.96 -9.30
N LEU A 130 -16.67 6.97 -8.71
CA LEU A 130 -16.69 6.75 -7.26
C LEU A 130 -15.98 7.89 -6.52
N VAL A 131 -14.79 8.30 -6.99
CA VAL A 131 -14.03 9.42 -6.43
C VAL A 131 -14.89 10.69 -6.44
N GLN A 132 -15.52 11.03 -7.57
CA GLN A 132 -16.37 12.23 -7.66
C GLN A 132 -17.53 12.21 -6.66
N ARG A 133 -18.17 11.05 -6.45
CA ARG A 133 -19.26 10.90 -5.47
C ARG A 133 -18.77 11.01 -4.03
N LEU A 134 -17.61 10.42 -3.72
CA LEU A 134 -17.02 10.45 -2.40
C LEU A 134 -16.45 11.83 -2.05
N TYR A 135 -15.94 12.57 -3.04
CA TYR A 135 -15.37 13.91 -2.85
C TYR A 135 -16.38 14.92 -2.28
N ARG A 136 -17.68 14.71 -2.55
CA ARG A 136 -18.78 15.49 -1.97
C ARG A 136 -18.96 15.26 -0.46
N ARG A 137 -18.36 14.20 0.09
CA ARG A 137 -18.44 13.82 1.51
C ARG A 137 -17.13 14.03 2.24
N THR A 138 -15.99 13.74 1.60
CA THR A 138 -14.66 13.91 2.19
C THR A 138 -13.61 14.16 1.12
N GLN A 139 -12.57 14.93 1.46
CA GLN A 139 -11.40 15.15 0.61
C GLN A 139 -10.24 14.18 0.93
N ASP A 140 -10.36 13.41 2.02
CA ASP A 140 -9.35 12.42 2.46
C ASP A 140 -9.47 11.12 1.65
N ILE A 141 -9.26 11.22 0.34
CA ILE A 141 -9.37 10.11 -0.60
C ILE A 141 -7.99 9.76 -1.13
N SER A 142 -7.73 8.47 -1.32
CA SER A 142 -6.52 7.95 -1.97
C SER A 142 -6.88 6.82 -2.92
N VAL A 143 -6.38 6.90 -4.15
CA VAL A 143 -6.52 5.86 -5.18
C VAL A 143 -5.16 5.25 -5.43
N ILE A 144 -5.10 3.92 -5.37
CA ILE A 144 -3.91 3.11 -5.59
C ILE A 144 -4.15 2.26 -6.82
N CYS A 145 -3.18 2.22 -7.73
CA CYS A 145 -3.23 1.38 -8.93
C CYS A 145 -1.90 0.64 -9.09
N MET A 146 -1.96 -0.60 -9.57
CA MET A 146 -0.76 -1.42 -9.82
C MET A 146 0.02 -0.99 -11.05
N TYR A 147 -0.64 -0.33 -12.02
CA TYR A 147 -0.01 0.03 -13.29
C TYR A 147 0.06 1.55 -13.45
N LYS A 148 1.21 2.05 -13.93
CA LYS A 148 1.44 3.47 -14.23
C LYS A 148 0.45 4.03 -15.26
N ALA A 149 0.12 3.26 -16.30
CA ALA A 149 -0.88 3.67 -17.28
C ALA A 149 -2.28 3.81 -16.67
N MET A 150 -2.66 2.94 -15.73
CA MET A 150 -3.93 3.05 -15.02
C MET A 150 -4.00 4.32 -14.15
N VAL A 151 -2.90 4.70 -13.49
CA VAL A 151 -2.83 5.97 -12.76
C VAL A 151 -3.09 7.15 -13.68
N GLN A 152 -2.43 7.19 -14.84
CA GLN A 152 -2.64 8.29 -15.79
C GLN A 152 -4.07 8.30 -16.32
N GLU A 153 -4.63 7.14 -16.65
CA GLU A 153 -6.00 7.02 -17.12
C GLU A 153 -7.02 7.54 -16.09
N VAL A 154 -6.86 7.18 -14.82
CA VAL A 154 -7.74 7.67 -13.75
C VAL A 154 -7.59 9.17 -13.56
N LYS A 155 -6.35 9.71 -13.61
CA LYS A 155 -6.10 11.16 -13.57
C LYS A 155 -6.83 11.90 -14.68
N ASP A 156 -6.66 11.43 -15.92
CA ASP A 156 -7.26 12.04 -17.11
C ASP A 156 -8.78 12.09 -16.95
N ARG A 157 -9.40 10.99 -16.48
CA ARG A 157 -10.85 10.90 -16.28
C ARG A 157 -11.36 11.77 -15.12
N VAL A 158 -10.71 11.74 -13.96
CA VAL A 158 -11.10 12.59 -12.82
C VAL A 158 -11.00 14.07 -13.19
N GLY A 159 -9.92 14.48 -13.87
CA GLY A 159 -9.75 15.86 -14.33
C GLY A 159 -10.77 16.29 -15.39
N SER A 160 -11.19 15.37 -16.26
CA SER A 160 -12.25 15.65 -17.25
C SER A 160 -13.65 15.81 -16.63
N LEU A 161 -13.90 15.17 -15.49
CA LEU A 161 -15.19 15.18 -14.79
C LEU A 161 -15.33 16.37 -13.81
N SER A 162 -14.22 17.07 -13.51
CA SER A 162 -14.21 18.25 -12.66
C SER A 162 -14.42 19.53 -13.47
N SER A 163 -15.67 19.98 -13.59
CA SER A 163 -16.00 21.35 -13.99
C SER A 163 -15.69 22.39 -12.89
N ASP A 164 -15.51 21.92 -11.65
CA ASP A 164 -15.06 22.72 -10.50
C ASP A 164 -13.55 22.58 -10.30
N ARG A 165 -12.82 23.71 -10.37
CA ARG A 165 -11.36 23.79 -10.20
C ARG A 165 -10.84 23.23 -8.86
N SER A 166 -11.71 23.03 -7.86
CA SER A 166 -11.34 22.52 -6.53
C SER A 166 -11.10 21.01 -6.47
N ALA A 167 -11.55 20.24 -7.45
CA ALA A 167 -11.25 18.80 -7.55
C ALA A 167 -9.93 18.52 -8.30
N ALA A 168 -9.46 19.47 -9.11
CA ALA A 168 -8.19 19.36 -9.84
C ALA A 168 -6.95 19.55 -8.93
N GLU A 169 -7.11 20.23 -7.78
CA GLU A 169 -6.07 20.35 -6.74
C GLU A 169 -5.97 19.14 -5.81
N ALA A 170 -6.77 18.08 -6.01
CA ALA A 170 -6.66 16.80 -5.30
C ALA A 170 -5.40 15.98 -5.69
N GLY A 171 -4.29 16.69 -5.95
CA GLY A 171 -3.00 16.19 -6.40
C GLY A 171 -2.20 15.36 -5.38
N HIS A 172 -2.81 14.92 -4.28
CA HIS A 172 -2.19 14.01 -3.31
C HIS A 172 -2.56 12.54 -3.50
N LEU A 173 -3.36 12.24 -4.53
CA LEU A 173 -3.68 10.89 -4.94
C LEU A 173 -2.48 10.26 -5.67
N PHE A 174 -2.43 8.93 -5.74
CA PHE A 174 -1.55 8.13 -6.59
C PHE A 174 -0.15 7.81 -6.05
N VAL A 175 -0.06 6.68 -5.34
CA VAL A 175 1.18 5.89 -5.33
C VAL A 175 1.03 4.81 -6.41
N ALA A 176 1.65 5.04 -7.56
CA ALA A 176 2.10 3.96 -8.42
C ALA A 176 3.38 3.37 -7.80
N ARG A 177 3.49 2.04 -7.74
CA ARG A 177 4.79 1.37 -7.64
C ARG A 177 4.93 0.49 -8.86
#